data_AF-A0A8J6F1M8-F1
#
_entry.id   AF-A0A8J6F1M8-F1
#
_cell.length_a   1.000
_cell.length_b   1.000
_cell.length_c   1.000
_cell.angle_alpha   90.00
_cell.angle_beta   90.00
_cell.angle_gamma   90.00
#
_symmetry.space_group_name_H-M   'P 1'
#
loop_
_entity.id
_entity.type
_entity.pdbx_description
1 polymer ?
#
loop_
_entity_poly.entity_id
_entity_poly.type
_entity_poly.pdbx_seq_one_letter_code
_entity_poly.pdbx_strand_id
1 'polypeptide(L)'
;MFQGVTIDGWNCIKCPSGLTSYGNCQCSSGKILVERDVNGTLLHEAECVDCNGSDPSFTWPDTSGLRCERCHQTFINKTNSCNCYQPNILSGGICFNGAGHILSRVLSTIRFGQLGILLRSEWLSMHLQASAAACLLYSNQTACQALGNMCVMNMHSTSPQIADACGLFRYIYTNTAALGVVHSITFWRTNVPWLYYDDQPGLAARVLTAFPFPENFSFKARNTNIKFLAALYDVRGKFLGWRSLNGGLLQLCPDIAKRLDAAFIFGTTYEQKCEMSISKLLRDNPEPVFFDVYVAYGGSDGQQNIWPVPVLNLNLQHNDQFTNIGNNINNWILTRRIFLVDSLSGRESTLTGLPRVVRIASKITISISLVPETHRGTIYPPLMIIEYTDVQIQNPDNQIVPVSFSVQYEINQSDFLIQTDVALGVLGGLAVLWSLLKTAAWKRRIGSQMIDLQTVIQFLILYAGVLANVFFAVTVGIGFYWLLLFKGQKHVSLFLPLPADEKDFITYVSCAFTLKALQFLHILFSQLSIHIFFIDWERPKSKPLKSEGGGKGGVFPVSIWRTFFIANEWNEIQTVRRINPLFQVVLVLFFLKVTP
;
A
#
# COMPACT_ATOMS: atom_id res chain seq x y z
N MET A 1 45.60 49.99 19.08
CA MET A 1 44.94 49.43 20.28
C MET A 1 43.46 49.64 20.08
N PHE A 2 42.70 48.55 19.94
CA PHE A 2 41.27 48.62 19.63
C PHE A 2 40.48 48.73 20.93
N GLN A 3 39.41 49.52 20.93
CA GLN A 3 38.49 49.63 22.07
C GLN A 3 37.18 48.98 21.65
N GLY A 4 36.74 48.00 22.42
CA GLY A 4 35.53 47.23 22.14
C GLY A 4 34.57 47.23 23.33
N VAL A 5 33.38 46.71 23.09
CA VAL A 5 32.38 46.48 24.15
C VAL A 5 32.57 45.05 24.69
N THR A 6 32.41 44.88 26.00
CA THR A 6 32.37 43.56 26.64
C THR A 6 31.24 42.72 26.07
N ILE A 7 31.36 41.39 26.14
CA ILE A 7 30.34 40.48 25.58
C ILE A 7 28.97 40.67 26.23
N ASP A 8 28.96 41.05 27.51
CA ASP A 8 27.73 41.36 28.26
C ASP A 8 27.08 42.70 27.83
N GLY A 9 27.79 43.54 27.06
CA GLY A 9 27.31 44.82 26.54
C GLY A 9 27.42 46.00 27.51
N TRP A 10 27.92 45.81 28.73
CA TRP A 10 27.82 46.81 29.81
C TRP A 10 29.04 47.70 29.98
N ASN A 11 30.21 47.32 29.47
CA ASN A 11 31.45 48.06 29.66
C ASN A 11 32.30 48.16 28.38
N CYS A 12 33.14 49.18 28.28
CA CYS A 12 34.16 49.28 27.24
C CYS A 12 35.49 48.74 27.77
N ILE A 13 36.17 47.94 26.96
CA ILE A 13 37.46 47.30 27.30
C ILE A 13 38.45 47.43 26.14
N LYS A 14 39.75 47.41 26.44
CA LYS A 14 40.81 47.38 25.42
C LYS A 14 40.94 45.95 24.86
N CYS A 15 40.98 45.80 23.54
CA CYS A 15 41.06 44.50 22.87
C CYS A 15 42.49 44.22 22.35
N PRO A 16 43.04 43.03 22.61
CA PRO A 16 44.43 42.69 22.29
C PRO A 16 44.66 42.35 20.82
N SER A 17 43.69 41.72 20.13
CA SER A 17 43.91 41.14 18.79
C SER A 17 43.01 41.73 17.70
N GLY A 18 41.82 42.23 18.03
CA GLY A 18 40.90 42.83 17.07
C GLY A 18 39.47 42.99 17.59
N LEU A 19 38.60 43.49 16.73
CA LEU A 19 37.15 43.65 16.98
C LEU A 19 36.35 42.78 16.00
N THR A 20 35.28 42.18 16.50
CA THR A 20 34.23 41.57 15.67
C THR A 20 33.43 42.62 14.90
N SER A 21 32.64 42.21 13.91
CA SER A 21 31.71 43.09 13.18
C SER A 21 30.68 43.79 14.08
N TYR A 22 30.46 43.28 15.29
CA TYR A 22 29.54 43.82 16.29
C TYR A 22 30.24 44.74 17.32
N GLY A 23 31.56 44.95 17.20
CA GLY A 23 32.32 45.82 18.10
C GLY A 23 32.81 45.17 19.39
N ASN A 24 32.68 43.85 19.54
CA ASN A 24 33.22 43.11 20.69
C ASN A 24 34.67 42.68 20.43
N CYS A 25 35.47 42.49 21.48
CA CYS A 25 36.82 41.95 21.34
C CYS A 25 36.83 40.56 20.69
N GLN A 26 37.87 40.27 19.92
CA GLN A 26 38.06 38.96 19.28
C GLN A 26 39.47 38.43 19.52
N CYS A 27 39.56 37.16 19.91
CA CYS A 27 40.81 36.42 20.03
C CYS A 27 41.11 35.57 18.79
N SER A 28 42.39 35.24 18.57
CA SER A 28 42.82 34.30 17.53
C SER A 28 42.31 32.88 17.80
N SER A 29 42.19 32.06 16.75
CA SER A 29 41.77 30.65 16.85
C SER A 29 42.60 29.87 17.90
N GLY A 30 41.94 29.03 18.70
CA GLY A 30 42.58 28.25 19.77
C GLY A 30 42.66 28.95 21.13
N LYS A 31 42.22 30.21 21.23
CA LYS A 31 42.20 31.01 22.48
C LYS A 31 40.78 31.35 22.91
N ILE A 32 40.58 31.55 24.21
CA ILE A 32 39.35 32.10 24.79
C ILE A 32 39.55 33.56 25.18
N LEU A 33 38.47 34.33 25.12
CA LEU A 33 38.43 35.73 25.56
C LEU A 33 38.08 35.82 27.04
N VAL A 34 38.91 36.52 27.81
CA VAL A 34 38.71 36.78 29.24
C VAL A 34 38.66 38.29 29.46
N GLU A 35 37.52 38.80 29.91
CA GLU A 35 37.29 40.24 30.11
C GLU A 35 37.21 40.62 31.60
N ARG A 36 36.96 39.64 32.46
CA ARG A 36 36.83 39.81 33.92
C ARG A 36 37.63 38.74 34.64
N ASP A 37 38.15 39.10 35.80
CA ASP A 37 38.74 38.15 36.75
C ASP A 37 37.68 37.24 37.37
N VAL A 38 38.13 36.15 37.99
CA VAL A 38 37.27 35.18 38.69
C VAL A 38 36.44 35.81 39.82
N ASN A 39 36.89 36.93 40.37
CA ASN A 39 36.17 37.73 41.38
C ASN A 39 35.15 38.72 40.78
N GLY A 40 35.01 38.77 39.45
CA GLY A 40 34.09 39.65 38.71
C GLY A 40 34.65 41.03 38.35
N THR A 41 35.88 41.38 38.73
CA THR A 41 36.47 42.68 38.38
C THR A 41 36.79 42.77 36.90
N LEU A 42 36.43 43.88 36.26
CA LEU A 42 36.72 44.14 34.85
C LEU A 42 38.22 44.35 34.66
N LEU A 43 38.80 43.63 33.69
CA LEU A 43 40.19 43.79 33.32
C LEU A 43 40.39 45.12 32.57
N HIS A 44 41.56 45.74 32.74
CA HIS A 44 41.91 46.97 32.02
C HIS A 44 42.11 46.72 30.51
N GLU A 45 42.54 45.52 30.15
CA GLU A 45 42.65 45.01 28.79
C GLU A 45 42.18 43.56 28.78
N ALA A 46 41.39 43.17 27.78
CA ALA A 46 40.90 41.81 27.66
C ALA A 46 42.07 40.87 27.36
N GLU A 47 42.08 39.69 27.96
CA GLU A 47 43.13 38.70 27.77
C GLU A 47 42.66 37.57 26.85
N CYS A 48 43.54 37.13 25.96
CA CYS A 48 43.31 35.94 25.13
C CYS A 48 44.12 34.77 25.68
N VAL A 49 43.45 33.86 26.38
CA VAL A 49 44.09 32.71 27.05
C VAL A 49 44.08 31.49 26.12
N ASP A 50 45.25 30.86 25.93
CA ASP A 50 45.38 29.65 25.13
C ASP A 50 44.70 28.46 25.80
N CYS A 51 43.80 27.78 25.08
CA CYS A 51 43.20 26.55 25.60
C CYS A 51 44.13 25.34 25.54
N ASN A 52 45.20 25.43 24.74
CA ASN A 52 46.22 24.40 24.63
C ASN A 52 47.50 24.86 25.35
N GLY A 53 47.39 25.08 26.66
CA GLY A 53 48.46 25.66 27.49
C GLY A 53 49.64 24.71 27.73
N SER A 54 49.56 23.88 28.78
CA SER A 54 50.63 22.96 29.18
C SER A 54 50.36 21.53 28.71
N ASP A 55 51.27 20.97 27.91
CA ASP A 55 51.13 19.62 27.40
C ASP A 55 51.12 18.56 28.53
N PRO A 56 50.21 17.57 28.48
CA PRO A 56 49.16 17.40 27.46
C PRO A 56 47.85 18.12 27.84
N SER A 57 47.57 19.27 27.21
CA SER A 57 46.28 19.96 27.32
C SER A 57 45.34 19.52 26.19
N PHE A 58 44.36 18.67 26.51
CA PHE A 58 43.39 18.17 25.53
C PHE A 58 42.16 19.07 25.44
N THR A 59 42.35 20.39 25.41
CA THR A 59 41.28 21.39 25.48
C THR A 59 41.30 22.34 24.29
N TRP A 60 40.12 22.73 23.84
CA TRP A 60 39.89 23.63 22.72
C TRP A 60 38.80 24.64 23.09
N PRO A 61 38.80 25.87 22.56
CA PRO A 61 37.70 26.81 22.80
C PRO A 61 36.36 26.22 22.36
N ASP A 62 35.33 26.45 23.16
CA ASP A 62 33.95 26.16 22.80
C ASP A 62 33.47 27.02 21.63
N THR A 63 32.26 26.79 21.12
CA THR A 63 31.72 27.54 19.98
C THR A 63 31.56 29.03 20.26
N SER A 64 31.43 29.44 21.52
CA SER A 64 31.36 30.85 21.91
C SER A 64 32.74 31.49 22.15
N GLY A 65 33.81 30.70 22.21
CA GLY A 65 35.17 31.19 22.47
C GLY A 65 35.36 31.74 23.88
N LEU A 66 34.55 31.29 24.84
CA LEU A 66 34.53 31.77 26.23
C LEU A 66 35.07 30.73 27.21
N ARG A 67 35.05 29.45 26.83
CA ARG A 67 35.48 28.36 27.71
C ARG A 67 36.34 27.36 26.95
N CYS A 68 37.40 26.91 27.60
CA CYS A 68 38.17 25.78 27.12
C CYS A 68 37.46 24.47 27.51
N GLU A 69 37.03 23.70 26.51
CA GLU A 69 36.38 22.40 26.67
C GLU A 69 37.27 21.27 26.17
N ARG A 70 37.16 20.09 26.78
CA ARG A 70 37.96 18.94 26.39
C ARG A 70 37.54 18.47 24.99
N CYS A 71 38.49 18.34 24.07
CA CYS A 71 38.18 17.84 22.73
C CYS A 71 37.78 16.36 22.75
N HIS A 72 37.01 15.97 21.74
CA HIS A 72 36.44 14.63 21.67
C HIS A 72 37.54 13.55 21.67
N GLN A 73 37.29 12.43 22.36
CA GLN A 73 38.29 11.37 22.61
C GLN A 73 38.95 10.84 21.33
N THR A 74 38.26 10.91 20.21
CA THR A 74 38.76 10.47 18.90
C THR A 74 39.94 11.30 18.40
N PHE A 75 39.99 12.59 18.71
CA PHE A 75 41.14 13.44 18.36
C PHE A 75 42.35 13.05 19.21
N ILE A 76 42.14 12.98 20.53
CA ILE A 76 43.17 12.59 21.50
C ILE A 76 43.78 11.24 21.12
N ASN A 77 42.96 10.24 20.83
CA ASN A 77 43.44 8.89 20.54
C ASN A 77 44.16 8.76 19.18
N LYS A 78 44.00 9.72 18.27
CA LYS A 78 44.60 9.67 16.93
C LYS A 78 45.80 10.59 16.75
N THR A 79 45.74 11.80 17.31
CA THR A 79 46.75 12.84 17.10
C THR A 79 47.35 13.36 18.41
N ASN A 80 46.94 12.84 19.58
CA ASN A 80 47.30 13.38 20.90
C ASN A 80 47.12 14.91 21.01
N SER A 81 46.19 15.47 20.23
CA SER A 81 45.89 16.89 20.20
C SER A 81 44.42 17.09 19.85
N CYS A 82 43.93 18.32 19.89
CA CYS A 82 42.57 18.66 19.43
C CYS A 82 42.50 18.96 17.92
N ASN A 83 43.61 18.80 17.19
CA ASN A 83 43.69 18.98 15.75
C ASN A 83 43.65 17.63 15.02
N CYS A 84 42.91 17.56 13.92
CA CYS A 84 42.83 16.37 13.08
C CYS A 84 43.75 16.53 11.86
N TYR A 85 45.02 16.14 11.99
CA TYR A 85 46.00 16.20 10.91
C TYR A 85 45.85 15.04 9.91
N GLN A 86 46.15 15.31 8.63
CA GLN A 86 46.25 14.27 7.60
C GLN A 86 47.28 13.20 8.02
N PRO A 87 47.02 11.90 7.81
CA PRO A 87 46.00 11.29 6.93
C PRO A 87 44.62 11.06 7.57
N ASN A 88 44.37 11.59 8.77
CA ASN A 88 43.05 11.46 9.40
C ASN A 88 42.02 12.40 8.75
N ILE A 89 40.75 11.99 8.80
CA ILE A 89 39.59 12.70 8.27
C ILE A 89 38.78 13.25 9.44
N LEU A 90 38.45 14.54 9.37
CA LEU A 90 37.52 15.23 10.27
C LEU A 90 36.13 15.22 9.64
N SER A 91 35.14 14.64 10.32
CA SER A 91 33.74 14.66 9.87
C SER A 91 32.81 14.59 11.08
N GLY A 92 31.75 15.40 11.10
CA GLY A 92 30.72 15.40 12.16
C GLY A 92 31.28 15.49 13.60
N GLY A 93 32.37 16.24 13.79
CA GLY A 93 33.00 16.41 15.10
C GLY A 93 33.81 15.20 15.61
N ILE A 94 34.12 14.23 14.75
CA ILE A 94 35.04 13.12 15.06
C ILE A 94 36.23 13.10 14.11
N CYS A 95 37.37 12.63 14.61
CA CYS A 95 38.60 12.46 13.86
C CYS A 95 38.94 10.97 13.76
N PHE A 96 39.11 10.45 12.55
CA PHE A 96 39.41 9.03 12.34
C PHE A 96 40.33 8.81 11.14
N ASN A 97 41.04 7.69 11.12
CA ASN A 97 41.84 7.32 9.96
C ASN A 97 40.93 6.73 8.88
N GLY A 98 40.83 7.43 7.73
CA GLY A 98 40.03 6.98 6.59
C GLY A 98 40.82 6.26 5.50
N ALA A 99 42.14 6.10 5.65
CA ALA A 99 42.98 5.47 4.64
C ALA A 99 42.59 3.99 4.46
N GLY A 100 42.35 3.57 3.21
CA GLY A 100 42.04 2.18 2.85
C GLY A 100 40.58 1.75 3.04
N HIS A 101 39.70 2.61 3.57
CA HIS A 101 38.28 2.30 3.77
C HIS A 101 37.38 3.03 2.76
N ILE A 102 36.19 2.45 2.49
CA ILE A 102 35.12 3.09 1.69
C ILE A 102 34.69 4.47 2.23
N LEU A 103 34.98 4.72 3.52
CA LEU A 103 34.75 5.98 4.23
C LEU A 103 35.50 7.18 3.64
N SER A 104 36.48 6.97 2.75
CA SER A 104 37.23 8.03 2.06
C SER A 104 36.51 8.58 0.81
N ARG A 105 35.49 7.88 0.30
CA ARG A 105 34.79 8.23 -0.96
C ARG A 105 33.27 8.32 -0.77
N VAL A 106 32.81 8.89 0.34
CA VAL A 106 31.38 8.97 0.67
C VAL A 106 30.65 9.88 -0.31
N LEU A 107 29.56 9.37 -0.88
CA LEU A 107 28.65 10.12 -1.75
C LEU A 107 27.41 10.54 -0.95
N SER A 108 27.25 11.85 -0.74
CA SER A 108 26.10 12.44 -0.06
C SER A 108 24.91 12.72 -0.98
N THR A 109 24.83 12.00 -2.10
CA THR A 109 23.76 12.16 -3.09
C THR A 109 22.62 11.18 -2.86
N ILE A 110 21.39 11.64 -3.08
CA ILE A 110 20.17 10.83 -3.03
C ILE A 110 19.52 10.79 -4.41
N ARG A 111 19.04 9.60 -4.78
CA ARG A 111 18.35 9.38 -6.05
C ARG A 111 16.83 9.49 -5.87
N PHE A 112 16.22 10.41 -6.59
CA PHE A 112 14.78 10.53 -6.75
C PHE A 112 14.34 9.79 -8.01
N GLY A 113 14.20 8.47 -7.86
CA GLY A 113 14.09 7.52 -8.99
C GLY A 113 12.89 7.78 -9.90
N GLN A 114 11.76 8.27 -9.37
CA GLN A 114 10.59 8.61 -10.18
C GLN A 114 10.81 9.86 -11.05
N LEU A 115 11.59 10.81 -10.56
CA LEU A 115 11.92 12.05 -11.28
C LEU A 115 13.20 11.93 -12.11
N GLY A 116 13.98 10.87 -11.93
CA GLY A 116 15.31 10.73 -12.54
C GLY A 116 16.33 11.74 -12.05
N ILE A 117 16.09 12.37 -10.89
CA ILE A 117 16.95 13.44 -10.34
C ILE A 117 17.94 12.84 -9.34
N LEU A 118 19.21 13.22 -9.47
CA LEU A 118 20.24 12.98 -8.46
C LEU A 118 20.55 14.31 -7.76
N LEU A 119 20.47 14.33 -6.44
CA LEU A 119 20.57 15.56 -5.65
C LEU A 119 21.59 15.39 -4.52
N ARG A 120 22.44 16.39 -4.28
CA ARG A 120 23.37 16.39 -3.16
C ARG A 120 22.65 16.86 -1.91
N SER A 121 22.42 15.97 -0.95
CA SER A 121 21.70 16.29 0.28
C SER A 121 22.64 16.94 1.30
N GLU A 122 22.25 18.11 1.81
CA GLU A 122 22.96 18.81 2.87
C GLU A 122 22.98 17.98 4.16
N TRP A 123 21.87 17.31 4.47
CA TRP A 123 21.78 16.42 5.62
C TRP A 123 22.81 15.29 5.58
N LEU A 124 22.92 14.59 4.44
CA LEU A 124 23.92 13.53 4.26
C LEU A 124 25.34 14.09 4.22
N SER A 125 25.54 15.27 3.60
CA SER A 125 26.85 15.92 3.54
C SER A 125 27.42 16.18 4.93
N MET A 126 26.56 16.57 5.88
CA MET A 126 26.97 16.83 7.27
C MET A 126 27.12 15.56 8.12
N HIS A 127 26.25 14.55 7.95
CA HIS A 127 26.11 13.46 8.93
C HIS A 127 26.52 12.07 8.44
N LEU A 128 26.52 11.80 7.13
CA LEU A 128 26.65 10.43 6.60
C LEU A 128 28.01 9.80 6.93
N GLN A 129 29.10 10.51 6.61
CA GLN A 129 30.45 10.00 6.79
C GLN A 129 30.79 9.80 8.28
N ALA A 130 30.41 10.75 9.13
CA ALA A 130 30.60 10.65 10.57
C ALA A 130 29.78 9.50 11.18
N SER A 131 28.52 9.33 10.77
CA SER A 131 27.65 8.24 11.24
C SER A 131 28.19 6.87 10.82
N ALA A 132 28.65 6.73 9.58
CA ALA A 132 29.26 5.50 9.09
C ALA A 132 30.57 5.18 9.81
N ALA A 133 31.45 6.16 10.02
CA ALA A 133 32.69 5.98 10.77
C ALA A 133 32.43 5.61 12.23
N ALA A 134 31.49 6.28 12.90
CA ALA A 134 31.14 5.99 14.28
C ALA A 134 30.49 4.61 14.46
N CYS A 135 29.69 4.19 13.48
CA CYS A 135 29.12 2.85 13.46
C CYS A 135 30.21 1.77 13.29
N LEU A 136 31.08 1.92 12.30
CA LEU A 136 32.12 0.92 11.97
C LEU A 136 33.21 0.84 13.04
N LEU A 137 33.77 1.98 13.46
CA LEU A 137 34.99 2.02 14.27
C LEU A 137 34.70 1.95 15.77
N TYR A 138 33.55 2.46 16.21
CA TYR A 138 33.22 2.58 17.63
C TYR A 138 31.98 1.77 18.03
N SER A 139 31.38 1.00 17.11
CA SER A 139 30.16 0.22 17.37
C SER A 139 29.03 1.05 18.00
N ASN A 140 28.96 2.35 17.66
CA ASN A 140 27.97 3.24 18.23
C ASN A 140 26.59 2.94 17.63
N GLN A 141 25.70 2.37 18.45
CA GLN A 141 24.37 1.94 18.02
C GLN A 141 23.53 3.08 17.44
N THR A 142 23.53 4.27 18.07
CA THR A 142 22.79 5.44 17.58
C THR A 142 23.30 5.88 16.21
N ALA A 143 24.61 5.86 16.01
CA ALA A 143 25.21 6.18 14.70
C ALA A 143 24.86 5.13 13.63
N CYS A 144 24.83 3.85 14.00
CA CYS A 144 24.38 2.78 13.10
C CYS A 144 22.89 2.92 12.74
N GLN A 145 22.04 3.33 13.69
CA GLN A 145 20.63 3.64 13.46
C GLN A 145 20.48 4.85 12.52
N ALA A 146 21.27 5.90 12.71
CA ALA A 146 21.28 7.09 11.85
C ALA A 146 21.68 6.75 10.41
N LEU A 147 22.75 5.96 10.24
CA LEU A 147 23.17 5.45 8.94
C LEU A 147 22.06 4.61 8.29
N GLY A 148 21.43 3.73 9.07
CA GLY A 148 20.30 2.94 8.60
C GLY A 148 19.15 3.81 8.10
N ASN A 149 18.78 4.86 8.86
CA ASN A 149 17.75 5.83 8.47
C ASN A 149 18.12 6.57 7.17
N MET A 150 19.38 6.92 6.96
CA MET A 150 19.85 7.50 5.69
C MET A 150 19.74 6.52 4.52
N CYS A 151 19.96 5.23 4.74
CA CYS A 151 19.71 4.23 3.72
C CYS A 151 18.21 4.08 3.41
N VAL A 152 17.34 4.12 4.43
CA VAL A 152 15.88 4.10 4.23
C VAL A 152 15.45 5.32 3.39
N MET A 153 15.97 6.53 3.66
CA MET A 153 15.72 7.73 2.84
C MET A 153 16.13 7.54 1.37
N ASN A 154 17.17 6.73 1.10
CA ASN A 154 17.58 6.31 -0.24
C ASN A 154 16.82 5.07 -0.76
N MET A 155 15.60 4.83 -0.28
CA MET A 155 14.70 3.73 -0.68
C MET A 155 15.26 2.32 -0.51
N HIS A 156 16.22 2.14 0.40
CA HIS A 156 16.96 0.88 0.54
C HIS A 156 17.68 0.47 -0.76
N SER A 157 17.95 1.43 -1.66
CA SER A 157 18.52 1.17 -2.97
C SER A 157 19.88 0.48 -2.82
N THR A 158 20.10 -0.57 -3.60
CA THR A 158 21.31 -1.38 -3.54
C THR A 158 22.06 -1.30 -4.85
N SER A 159 23.21 -0.64 -4.80
CA SER A 159 24.21 -0.61 -5.87
C SER A 159 25.57 -0.96 -5.27
N PRO A 160 26.15 -2.14 -5.57
CA PRO A 160 27.35 -2.63 -4.91
C PRO A 160 28.63 -1.80 -5.17
N GLN A 161 28.61 -0.84 -6.10
CA GLN A 161 29.78 -0.05 -6.50
C GLN A 161 29.75 1.40 -5.99
N ILE A 162 28.69 1.81 -5.29
CA ILE A 162 28.48 3.21 -4.89
C ILE A 162 28.61 3.34 -3.37
N ALA A 163 29.46 4.26 -2.92
CA ALA A 163 29.64 4.59 -1.50
C ALA A 163 28.58 5.59 -1.01
N ASP A 164 27.31 5.34 -1.34
CA ASP A 164 26.16 6.08 -0.83
C ASP A 164 25.72 5.55 0.55
N ALA A 165 24.62 6.07 1.09
CA ALA A 165 24.15 5.67 2.42
C ALA A 165 23.89 4.16 2.55
N CYS A 166 23.31 3.52 1.53
CA CYS A 166 23.02 2.09 1.57
C CYS A 166 24.25 1.24 1.27
N GLY A 167 25.13 1.68 0.36
CA GLY A 167 26.42 1.03 0.12
C GLY A 167 27.29 1.01 1.37
N LEU A 168 27.37 2.13 2.10
CA LEU A 168 28.06 2.21 3.39
C LEU A 168 27.42 1.31 4.45
N PHE A 169 26.09 1.33 4.55
CA PHE A 169 25.36 0.46 5.47
C PHE A 169 25.68 -1.03 5.22
N ARG A 170 25.62 -1.44 3.95
CA ARG A 170 25.88 -2.83 3.54
C ARG A 170 27.33 -3.23 3.74
N TYR A 171 28.28 -2.33 3.45
CA TYR A 171 29.70 -2.54 3.76
C TYR A 171 29.93 -2.76 5.25
N ILE A 172 29.28 -1.98 6.13
CA ILE A 172 29.43 -2.17 7.57
C ILE A 172 28.76 -3.46 8.02
N TYR A 173 27.57 -3.77 7.51
CA TYR A 173 26.85 -5.00 7.80
C TYR A 173 27.68 -6.25 7.46
N THR A 174 28.39 -6.28 6.32
CA THR A 174 29.25 -7.41 5.96
C THR A 174 30.52 -7.48 6.79
N ASN A 175 31.18 -6.35 7.06
CA ASN A 175 32.41 -6.32 7.87
C ASN A 175 32.18 -6.60 9.36
N THR A 176 30.95 -6.44 9.85
CA THR A 176 30.58 -6.73 11.24
C THR A 176 30.02 -8.14 11.43
N ALA A 177 30.06 -9.01 10.42
CA ALA A 177 29.56 -10.38 10.50
C ALA A 177 30.19 -11.21 11.64
N ALA A 178 31.46 -10.95 11.97
CA ALA A 178 32.17 -11.60 13.07
C ALA A 178 31.62 -11.26 14.47
N LEU A 179 30.86 -10.17 14.62
CA LEU A 179 30.27 -9.74 15.90
C LEU A 179 29.00 -10.53 16.28
N GLY A 180 28.56 -11.46 15.43
CA GLY A 180 27.41 -12.32 15.67
C GLY A 180 26.07 -11.71 15.25
N VAL A 181 24.99 -12.37 15.69
CA VAL A 181 23.61 -12.03 15.36
C VAL A 181 22.76 -11.87 16.62
N VAL A 182 21.71 -11.06 16.52
CA VAL A 182 20.79 -10.72 17.61
C VAL A 182 19.57 -11.64 17.55
N HIS A 183 19.15 -12.19 18.70
CA HIS A 183 17.96 -13.05 18.85
C HIS A 183 17.89 -14.22 17.86
N SER A 184 19.02 -14.78 17.44
CA SER A 184 19.11 -15.86 16.44
C SER A 184 18.52 -15.49 15.07
N ILE A 185 18.39 -14.20 14.77
CA ILE A 185 17.92 -13.70 13.46
C ILE A 185 19.14 -13.44 12.59
N THR A 186 19.33 -14.25 11.55
CA THR A 186 20.51 -14.23 10.67
C THR A 186 20.79 -12.87 10.04
N PHE A 187 19.75 -12.07 9.82
CA PHE A 187 19.80 -10.76 9.16
C PHE A 187 19.92 -9.58 10.14
N TRP A 188 20.01 -9.86 11.44
CA TRP A 188 20.16 -8.84 12.47
C TRP A 188 21.54 -8.95 13.13
N ARG A 189 22.47 -8.12 12.68
CA ARG A 189 23.83 -8.06 13.24
C ARG A 189 23.87 -7.28 14.54
N THR A 190 24.80 -7.67 15.42
CA THR A 190 25.08 -6.93 16.66
C THR A 190 25.44 -5.48 16.33
N ASN A 191 24.83 -4.52 17.02
CA ASN A 191 25.01 -3.07 16.88
C ASN A 191 24.53 -2.41 15.56
N VAL A 192 24.05 -3.18 14.57
CA VAL A 192 23.53 -2.64 13.30
C VAL A 192 22.01 -2.87 13.25
N PRO A 193 21.20 -1.88 12.81
CA PRO A 193 19.76 -2.09 12.70
C PRO A 193 19.42 -3.17 11.66
N TRP A 194 18.35 -3.91 11.92
CA TRP A 194 17.81 -4.87 10.97
C TRP A 194 16.94 -4.15 9.92
N LEU A 195 17.47 -3.95 8.72
CA LEU A 195 16.75 -3.29 7.62
C LEU A 195 16.25 -4.23 6.52
N TYR A 196 16.96 -5.34 6.29
CA TYR A 196 16.71 -6.27 5.19
C TYR A 196 16.43 -7.67 5.70
N TYR A 197 15.52 -8.39 5.06
CA TYR A 197 15.29 -9.82 5.32
C TYR A 197 16.18 -10.73 4.48
N ASP A 198 16.93 -10.17 3.53
CA ASP A 198 17.83 -10.92 2.64
C ASP A 198 18.95 -10.00 2.13
N ASP A 199 20.08 -10.61 1.77
CA ASP A 199 21.18 -9.98 1.05
C ASP A 199 20.96 -10.09 -0.47
N GLN A 200 20.13 -11.02 -0.96
CA GLN A 200 19.82 -11.24 -2.39
C GLN A 200 18.30 -11.32 -2.63
N PRO A 201 17.82 -11.32 -3.89
CA PRO A 201 16.46 -11.73 -4.20
C PRO A 201 16.29 -13.25 -3.95
N GLY A 202 15.14 -13.67 -3.42
CA GLY A 202 14.79 -15.10 -3.33
C GLY A 202 14.16 -15.57 -2.02
N LEU A 203 14.47 -14.94 -0.87
CA LEU A 203 13.93 -15.39 0.42
C LEU A 203 12.53 -14.84 0.76
N ALA A 204 11.98 -13.92 -0.03
CA ALA A 204 10.69 -13.29 0.29
C ALA A 204 9.55 -14.32 0.46
N ALA A 205 9.47 -15.33 -0.42
CA ALA A 205 8.48 -16.39 -0.28
C ALA A 205 8.60 -17.12 1.06
N ARG A 206 9.82 -17.46 1.48
CA ARG A 206 10.09 -18.13 2.75
C ARG A 206 9.70 -17.26 3.95
N VAL A 207 10.02 -15.97 3.92
CA VAL A 207 9.66 -15.03 5.00
C VAL A 207 8.15 -14.92 5.16
N LEU A 208 7.41 -14.93 4.05
CA LEU A 208 5.96 -14.74 4.04
C LEU A 208 5.17 -16.02 4.29
N THR A 209 5.68 -17.20 3.95
CA THR A 209 4.89 -18.45 4.02
C THR A 209 5.47 -19.54 4.91
N ALA A 210 6.74 -19.48 5.33
CA ALA A 210 7.35 -20.60 6.06
C ALA A 210 6.81 -20.76 7.49
N PHE A 211 6.41 -19.66 8.13
CA PHE A 211 5.98 -19.65 9.53
C PHE A 211 4.64 -18.92 9.67
N PRO A 212 3.53 -19.66 9.91
CA PRO A 212 2.26 -19.07 10.29
C PRO A 212 2.38 -18.21 11.55
N PHE A 213 1.54 -17.19 11.64
CA PHE A 213 1.45 -16.37 12.83
C PHE A 213 0.96 -17.22 14.04
N PRO A 214 1.57 -17.09 15.23
CA PRO A 214 1.26 -17.98 16.37
C PRO A 214 -0.15 -17.85 16.95
N GLU A 215 -0.88 -16.77 16.65
CA GLU A 215 -2.19 -16.48 17.21
C GLU A 215 -3.31 -16.70 16.19
N ASN A 216 -4.46 -17.17 16.69
CA ASN A 216 -5.66 -17.39 15.88
C ASN A 216 -6.62 -16.21 16.02
N PHE A 217 -7.19 -15.78 14.91
CA PHE A 217 -8.15 -14.67 14.87
C PHE A 217 -9.59 -15.14 14.58
N SER A 218 -10.57 -14.42 15.13
CA SER A 218 -12.00 -14.69 14.96
C SER A 218 -12.80 -13.41 14.81
N PHE A 219 -13.89 -13.45 14.04
CA PHE A 219 -14.81 -12.31 13.87
C PHE A 219 -15.71 -12.04 15.08
N LYS A 220 -15.97 -13.03 15.93
CA LYS A 220 -16.98 -12.95 17.01
C LYS A 220 -16.49 -13.38 18.40
N ALA A 221 -15.23 -13.81 18.53
CA ALA A 221 -14.68 -14.36 19.77
C ALA A 221 -13.61 -13.44 20.40
N ARG A 222 -12.83 -13.96 21.36
CA ARG A 222 -11.59 -13.28 21.79
C ARG A 222 -10.66 -13.13 20.58
N ASN A 223 -9.97 -11.98 20.50
CA ASN A 223 -9.03 -11.59 19.42
C ASN A 223 -9.68 -11.14 18.09
N THR A 224 -10.54 -10.13 18.17
CA THR A 224 -11.11 -9.45 16.98
C THR A 224 -10.20 -8.37 16.40
N ASN A 225 -9.14 -7.96 17.11
CA ASN A 225 -8.26 -6.87 16.69
C ASN A 225 -6.82 -7.37 16.57
N ILE A 226 -6.16 -6.98 15.48
CA ILE A 226 -4.71 -7.18 15.34
C ILE A 226 -4.02 -5.99 16.00
N LYS A 227 -3.17 -6.27 16.99
CA LYS A 227 -2.47 -5.22 17.76
C LYS A 227 -1.16 -4.85 17.08
N PHE A 228 -1.20 -3.86 16.19
CA PHE A 228 0.01 -3.34 15.58
C PHE A 228 0.75 -2.35 16.50
N LEU A 229 2.06 -2.49 16.57
CA LEU A 229 2.98 -1.63 17.30
C LEU A 229 4.07 -1.13 16.35
N ALA A 230 4.60 0.06 16.58
CA ALA A 230 5.76 0.59 15.90
C ALA A 230 6.84 1.03 16.90
N ALA A 231 8.10 0.70 16.59
CA ALA A 231 9.27 1.31 17.21
C ALA A 231 9.67 2.54 16.40
N LEU A 232 9.72 3.70 17.06
CA LEU A 232 9.99 4.99 16.40
C LEU A 232 11.44 5.41 16.60
N TYR A 233 12.04 5.97 15.54
CA TYR A 233 13.38 6.53 15.56
C TYR A 233 13.39 7.91 14.90
N ASP A 234 14.16 8.84 15.46
CA ASP A 234 14.42 10.12 14.80
C ASP A 234 15.47 9.96 13.68
N VAL A 235 15.65 11.01 12.87
CA VAL A 235 16.63 11.01 11.78
C VAL A 235 18.07 10.81 12.25
N ARG A 236 18.38 11.10 13.52
CA ARG A 236 19.69 10.97 14.14
C ARG A 236 19.91 9.59 14.76
N GLY A 237 18.96 8.67 14.62
CA GLY A 237 19.05 7.29 15.10
C GLY A 237 18.65 7.09 16.56
N LYS A 238 18.13 8.11 17.26
CA LYS A 238 17.65 8.00 18.62
C LYS A 238 16.31 7.27 18.64
N PHE A 239 16.18 6.27 19.51
CA PHE A 239 14.92 5.60 19.77
C PHE A 239 13.96 6.54 20.54
N LEU A 240 12.78 6.77 19.97
CA LEU A 240 11.75 7.65 20.54
C LEU A 240 10.75 6.89 21.44
N GLY A 241 10.58 5.59 21.21
CA GLY A 241 9.68 4.75 21.99
C GLY A 241 8.79 3.84 21.14
N TRP A 242 8.05 2.97 21.83
CA TRP A 242 7.02 2.12 21.24
C TRP A 242 5.69 2.87 21.19
N ARG A 243 4.97 2.78 20.07
CA ARG A 243 3.61 3.33 19.93
C ARG A 243 2.67 2.35 19.26
N SER A 244 1.41 2.39 19.64
CA SER A 244 0.34 1.70 18.91
C SER A 244 0.08 2.39 17.58
N LEU A 245 -0.31 1.62 16.55
CA LEU A 245 -0.80 2.21 15.30
C LEU A 245 -2.22 2.75 15.42
N ASN A 246 -2.96 2.38 16.47
CA ASN A 246 -4.26 2.97 16.79
C ASN A 246 -4.16 4.50 16.91
N GLY A 247 -5.21 5.20 16.51
CA GLY A 247 -5.28 6.66 16.50
C GLY A 247 -4.68 7.30 15.24
N GLY A 248 -4.32 6.51 14.22
CA GLY A 248 -3.92 7.05 12.92
C GLY A 248 -2.42 7.31 12.75
N LEU A 249 -1.54 6.52 13.38
CA LEU A 249 -0.09 6.82 13.35
C LEU A 249 0.52 6.75 11.95
N LEU A 250 0.05 5.84 11.09
CA LEU A 250 0.52 5.71 9.70
C LEU A 250 -0.43 6.36 8.69
N GLN A 251 -1.66 6.66 9.09
CA GLN A 251 -2.69 7.27 8.26
C GLN A 251 -2.44 8.79 8.15
N LEU A 252 -1.87 9.24 7.02
CA LEU A 252 -1.69 10.67 6.75
C LEU A 252 -3.02 11.43 6.62
N CYS A 253 -4.09 10.74 6.21
CA CYS A 253 -5.42 11.32 6.08
C CYS A 253 -6.08 11.48 7.47
N PRO A 254 -6.49 12.70 7.85
CA PRO A 254 -7.19 12.91 9.11
C PRO A 254 -8.59 12.30 9.05
N ASP A 255 -8.98 11.57 10.10
CA ASP A 255 -10.35 11.09 10.33
C ASP A 255 -10.57 10.90 11.85
N ILE A 256 -11.76 10.50 12.25
CA ILE A 256 -12.12 10.20 13.63
C ILE A 256 -11.38 8.92 14.06
N ALA A 257 -10.82 8.91 15.27
CA ALA A 257 -10.07 7.77 15.83
C ALA A 257 -10.79 6.43 15.66
N LYS A 258 -12.12 6.40 15.83
CA LYS A 258 -12.95 5.19 15.66
C LYS A 258 -12.93 4.63 14.23
N ARG A 259 -12.82 5.50 13.20
CA ARG A 259 -12.71 5.08 11.80
C ARG A 259 -11.27 4.66 11.48
N LEU A 260 -10.28 5.41 11.96
CA LEU A 260 -8.87 5.07 11.81
C LEU A 260 -8.55 3.69 12.42
N ASP A 261 -9.08 3.41 13.61
CA ASP A 261 -8.91 2.15 14.32
C ASP A 261 -9.65 0.97 13.68
N ALA A 262 -10.65 1.24 12.84
CA ALA A 262 -11.36 0.19 12.10
C ALA A 262 -10.44 -0.58 11.15
N ALA A 263 -9.33 0.05 10.72
CA ALA A 263 -8.28 -0.58 9.93
C ALA A 263 -7.65 -1.82 10.60
N PHE A 264 -7.64 -1.87 11.94
CA PHE A 264 -6.99 -2.93 12.70
C PHE A 264 -7.97 -3.98 13.25
N ILE A 265 -9.26 -3.87 12.89
CA ILE A 265 -10.27 -4.88 13.18
C ILE A 265 -10.13 -6.01 12.17
N PHE A 266 -9.92 -7.23 12.67
CA PHE A 266 -9.73 -8.42 11.85
C PHE A 266 -10.93 -8.68 10.94
N GLY A 267 -10.67 -8.90 9.66
CA GLY A 267 -11.68 -9.12 8.61
C GLY A 267 -12.37 -7.88 8.06
N THR A 268 -11.98 -6.68 8.50
CA THR A 268 -12.54 -5.43 7.98
C THR A 268 -11.67 -4.87 6.87
N THR A 269 -12.13 -4.97 5.62
CA THR A 269 -11.47 -4.26 4.50
C THR A 269 -11.58 -2.77 4.74
N TYR A 270 -10.43 -2.11 4.85
CA TYR A 270 -10.33 -0.67 5.12
C TYR A 270 -9.66 0.02 3.95
N GLU A 271 -10.23 1.14 3.51
CA GLU A 271 -9.59 2.00 2.53
C GLU A 271 -9.87 3.47 2.88
N GLN A 272 -8.81 4.27 2.86
CA GLN A 272 -8.87 5.71 3.06
C GLN A 272 -8.03 6.40 1.99
N LYS A 273 -8.62 7.39 1.33
CA LYS A 273 -7.99 8.19 0.27
C LYS A 273 -8.28 9.67 0.55
N CYS A 274 -7.26 10.51 0.45
CA CYS A 274 -7.42 11.96 0.54
C CYS A 274 -6.28 12.67 -0.21
N GLU A 275 -6.42 13.98 -0.37
CA GLU A 275 -5.39 14.85 -0.94
C GLU A 275 -4.75 15.68 0.17
N MET A 276 -3.42 15.67 0.23
CA MET A 276 -2.64 16.39 1.24
C MET A 276 -1.91 17.56 0.62
N SER A 277 -2.03 18.74 1.22
CA SER A 277 -1.23 19.91 0.86
C SER A 277 0.23 19.72 1.26
N ILE A 278 1.16 20.03 0.34
CA ILE A 278 2.60 19.95 0.61
C ILE A 278 3.00 20.88 1.75
N SER A 279 2.47 22.10 1.81
CA SER A 279 2.81 23.04 2.89
C SER A 279 2.36 22.53 4.26
N LYS A 280 1.23 21.82 4.34
CA LYS A 280 0.81 21.14 5.57
C LYS A 280 1.76 20.00 5.94
N LEU A 281 2.12 19.12 4.99
CA LEU A 281 3.03 18.00 5.25
C LEU A 281 4.40 18.46 5.76
N LEU A 282 4.94 19.54 5.20
CA LEU A 282 6.22 20.13 5.61
C LEU A 282 6.15 20.76 7.01
N ARG A 283 5.03 21.39 7.37
CA ARG A 283 4.83 21.97 8.72
C ARG A 283 4.65 20.88 9.77
N ASP A 284 3.86 19.85 9.46
CA ASP A 284 3.53 18.78 10.39
C ASP A 284 4.72 17.79 10.56
N ASN A 285 5.61 17.69 9.57
CA ASN A 285 6.76 16.77 9.55
C ASN A 285 8.08 17.51 9.20
N PRO A 286 8.61 18.34 10.11
CA PRO A 286 9.83 19.10 9.87
C PRO A 286 11.09 18.22 9.75
N GLU A 287 11.11 17.08 10.44
CA GLU A 287 12.13 16.04 10.32
C GLU A 287 11.42 14.67 10.14
N PRO A 288 11.99 13.74 9.35
CA PRO A 288 11.41 12.42 9.14
C PRO A 288 11.49 11.57 10.41
N VAL A 289 10.41 10.87 10.70
CA VAL A 289 10.34 9.81 11.73
C VAL A 289 10.32 8.46 11.03
N PHE A 290 11.08 7.51 11.57
CA PHE A 290 11.21 6.17 11.04
C PHE A 290 10.49 5.15 11.91
N PHE A 291 9.85 4.16 11.28
CA PHE A 291 8.99 3.18 11.92
C PHE A 291 9.45 1.77 11.57
N ASP A 292 9.73 0.95 12.59
CA ASP A 292 9.78 -0.51 12.45
C ASP A 292 8.45 -1.06 12.97
N VAL A 293 7.68 -1.75 12.13
CA VAL A 293 6.32 -2.20 12.46
C VAL A 293 6.30 -3.66 12.91
N TYR A 294 5.46 -3.95 13.91
CA TYR A 294 5.30 -5.26 14.54
C TYR A 294 3.83 -5.57 14.82
N VAL A 295 3.52 -6.84 14.99
CA VAL A 295 2.25 -7.34 15.55
C VAL A 295 2.53 -7.92 16.93
N ALA A 296 1.79 -7.45 17.94
CA ALA A 296 1.88 -8.00 19.28
C ALA A 296 0.95 -9.20 19.45
N TYR A 297 1.43 -10.25 20.11
CA TYR A 297 0.67 -11.46 20.43
C TYR A 297 0.97 -11.98 21.83
N GLY A 298 0.04 -12.76 22.40
CA GLY A 298 0.24 -13.42 23.68
C GLY A 298 1.15 -14.64 23.55
N GLY A 299 2.28 -14.65 24.25
CA GLY A 299 3.13 -15.83 24.39
C GLY A 299 2.51 -16.89 25.31
N SER A 300 3.00 -18.13 25.24
CA SER A 300 2.59 -19.26 26.09
C SER A 300 2.77 -18.98 27.59
N ASP A 301 3.72 -18.12 27.92
CA ASP A 301 4.18 -17.87 29.29
C ASP A 301 3.49 -16.63 29.91
N GLY A 302 2.46 -16.09 29.25
CA GLY A 302 1.78 -14.86 29.66
C GLY A 302 2.54 -13.57 29.32
N GLN A 303 3.73 -13.66 28.72
CA GLN A 303 4.48 -12.51 28.22
C GLN A 303 3.95 -12.04 26.85
N GLN A 304 4.00 -10.72 26.62
CA GLN A 304 3.61 -10.14 25.34
C GLN A 304 4.80 -10.22 24.37
N ASN A 305 4.64 -10.99 23.31
CA ASN A 305 5.63 -11.13 22.26
C ASN A 305 5.31 -10.20 21.08
N ILE A 306 6.32 -9.89 20.28
CA ILE A 306 6.17 -9.09 19.06
C ILE A 306 6.70 -9.86 17.86
N TRP A 307 6.00 -9.73 16.74
CA TRP A 307 6.37 -10.32 15.47
C TRP A 307 6.65 -9.21 14.46
N PRO A 308 7.80 -9.19 13.77
CA PRO A 308 8.12 -8.13 12.83
C PRO A 308 7.27 -8.21 11.56
N VAL A 309 6.80 -7.07 11.07
CA VAL A 309 6.03 -6.97 9.82
C VAL A 309 7.00 -6.68 8.67
N PRO A 310 7.17 -7.59 7.69
CA PRO A 310 7.98 -7.31 6.51
C PRO A 310 7.36 -6.22 5.65
N VAL A 311 8.22 -5.46 4.97
CA VAL A 311 7.85 -4.32 4.11
C VAL A 311 8.30 -4.56 2.67
N LEU A 312 7.35 -4.56 1.75
CA LEU A 312 7.56 -4.51 0.31
C LEU A 312 7.58 -3.04 -0.16
N ASN A 313 8.78 -2.46 -0.29
CA ASN A 313 8.95 -1.10 -0.82
C ASN A 313 8.94 -1.14 -2.36
N LEU A 314 7.91 -0.59 -2.99
CA LEU A 314 7.77 -0.58 -4.45
C LEU A 314 8.82 0.31 -5.15
N ASN A 315 9.40 1.26 -4.43
CA ASN A 315 10.43 2.18 -4.94
C ASN A 315 11.85 1.66 -4.73
N LEU A 316 12.03 0.47 -4.16
CA LEU A 316 13.34 -0.14 -3.97
C LEU A 316 13.95 -0.49 -5.33
N GLN A 317 15.20 -0.08 -5.52
CA GLN A 317 15.99 -0.40 -6.70
C GLN A 317 17.16 -1.32 -6.33
N HIS A 318 17.37 -2.35 -7.15
CA HIS A 318 18.53 -3.21 -7.10
C HIS A 318 19.20 -3.17 -8.47
N ASN A 319 20.46 -2.74 -8.55
CA ASN A 319 21.18 -2.53 -9.80
C ASN A 319 20.39 -1.66 -10.81
N ASP A 320 19.85 -0.53 -10.34
CA ASP A 320 19.03 0.42 -11.12
C ASP A 320 17.70 -0.13 -11.67
N GLN A 321 17.26 -1.33 -11.27
CA GLN A 321 15.97 -1.91 -11.63
C GLN A 321 15.03 -1.99 -10.42
N PHE A 322 13.76 -1.67 -10.63
CA PHE A 322 12.72 -1.83 -9.61
C PHE A 322 12.35 -3.31 -9.45
N THR A 323 12.83 -3.95 -8.39
CA THR A 323 12.66 -5.39 -8.16
C THR A 323 11.29 -5.77 -7.62
N ASN A 324 10.64 -4.86 -6.90
CA ASN A 324 9.42 -5.13 -6.14
C ASN A 324 8.10 -4.85 -6.90
N ILE A 325 8.15 -4.60 -8.23
CA ILE A 325 6.95 -4.30 -9.05
C ILE A 325 6.34 -5.58 -9.67
N GLY A 326 7.15 -6.62 -9.91
CA GLY A 326 6.67 -7.85 -10.58
C GLY A 326 5.83 -8.75 -9.67
N ASN A 327 5.00 -9.62 -10.26
CA ASN A 327 4.15 -10.57 -9.50
C ASN A 327 4.92 -11.78 -8.95
N ASN A 328 6.19 -11.96 -9.34
CA ASN A 328 6.99 -13.08 -8.89
C ASN A 328 7.58 -12.79 -7.51
N ILE A 329 7.00 -13.39 -6.48
CA ILE A 329 7.40 -13.27 -5.07
C ILE A 329 8.90 -13.57 -4.88
N ASN A 330 9.48 -14.48 -5.67
CA ASN A 330 10.89 -14.85 -5.56
C ASN A 330 11.85 -13.71 -5.95
N ASN A 331 11.38 -12.71 -6.71
CA ASN A 331 12.21 -11.56 -7.09
C ASN A 331 12.16 -10.43 -6.05
N TRP A 332 11.29 -10.52 -5.05
CA TRP A 332 11.09 -9.46 -4.07
C TRP A 332 12.22 -9.40 -3.05
N ILE A 333 12.55 -8.17 -2.66
CA ILE A 333 13.45 -7.87 -1.55
C ILE A 333 12.61 -7.20 -0.46
N LEU A 334 12.45 -7.90 0.66
CA LEU A 334 11.70 -7.41 1.81
C LEU A 334 12.61 -6.59 2.72
N THR A 335 12.06 -5.47 3.17
CA THR A 335 12.68 -4.52 4.09
C THR A 335 11.86 -4.43 5.38
N ARG A 336 12.21 -3.53 6.29
CA ARG A 336 11.53 -3.43 7.59
C ARG A 336 11.16 -2.01 8.00
N ARG A 337 12.06 -1.06 7.79
CA ARG A 337 11.92 0.31 8.26
C ARG A 337 11.28 1.19 7.21
N ILE A 338 10.33 2.02 7.61
CA ILE A 338 9.68 2.99 6.72
C ILE A 338 9.71 4.39 7.32
N PHE A 339 9.36 5.40 6.52
CA PHE A 339 9.00 6.74 6.97
C PHE A 339 7.76 7.21 6.21
N LEU A 340 7.11 8.27 6.67
CA LEU A 340 5.92 8.82 6.00
C LEU A 340 6.25 10.01 5.10
N VAL A 341 7.07 10.93 5.60
CA VAL A 341 7.46 12.15 4.87
C VAL A 341 8.94 12.40 5.10
N ASP A 342 9.68 12.56 4.02
CA ASP A 342 11.08 12.98 4.03
C ASP A 342 11.20 14.40 3.47
N SER A 343 11.39 15.33 4.40
CA SER A 343 11.53 16.77 4.18
C SER A 343 12.98 17.25 4.27
N LEU A 344 13.95 16.36 4.50
CA LEU A 344 15.36 16.69 4.71
C LEU A 344 16.26 16.29 3.55
N SER A 345 16.05 15.11 2.95
CA SER A 345 16.94 14.59 1.90
C SER A 345 17.05 15.53 0.70
N GLY A 346 15.96 16.20 0.33
CA GLY A 346 15.89 17.10 -0.82
C GLY A 346 16.43 18.51 -0.62
N ARG A 347 17.08 18.81 0.52
CA ARG A 347 17.70 20.13 0.78
C ARG A 347 19.17 20.13 0.31
N GLU A 348 19.57 21.07 -0.55
CA GLU A 348 20.91 21.07 -1.18
C GLU A 348 21.94 22.02 -0.52
N SER A 349 21.49 23.16 0.02
CA SER A 349 22.40 24.24 0.45
C SER A 349 22.35 24.53 1.95
N THR A 350 21.16 24.48 2.55
CA THR A 350 20.96 24.77 3.96
C THR A 350 19.90 23.84 4.54
N LEU A 351 20.09 23.44 5.79
CA LEU A 351 19.08 22.65 6.51
C LEU A 351 17.82 23.45 6.82
N THR A 352 17.86 24.78 6.80
CA THR A 352 16.71 25.66 7.08
C THR A 352 15.92 26.04 5.83
N GLY A 353 16.52 25.94 4.64
CA GLY A 353 15.88 26.29 3.37
C GLY A 353 14.79 25.29 2.94
N LEU A 354 13.92 25.72 2.04
CA LEU A 354 12.90 24.84 1.46
C LEU A 354 13.56 23.68 0.69
N PRO A 355 13.08 22.44 0.82
CA PRO A 355 13.57 21.33 0.03
C PRO A 355 13.20 21.51 -1.45
N ARG A 356 14.07 21.05 -2.35
CA ARG A 356 13.79 21.02 -3.79
C ARG A 356 12.86 19.88 -4.17
N VAL A 357 12.99 18.75 -3.47
CA VAL A 357 12.16 17.55 -3.65
C VAL A 357 11.75 17.03 -2.28
N VAL A 358 10.50 16.59 -2.15
CA VAL A 358 10.00 15.88 -0.96
C VAL A 358 9.54 14.51 -1.38
N ARG A 359 9.80 13.52 -0.53
CA ARG A 359 9.35 12.14 -0.73
C ARG A 359 8.29 11.79 0.30
N ILE A 360 7.14 11.30 -0.16
CA ILE A 360 5.96 11.05 0.66
C ILE A 360 5.50 9.62 0.45
N ALA A 361 5.16 8.90 1.52
CA ALA A 361 4.48 7.61 1.44
C ALA A 361 3.04 7.82 0.93
N SER A 362 2.85 7.73 -0.38
CA SER A 362 1.58 8.01 -1.05
C SER A 362 0.61 6.83 -0.99
N LYS A 363 1.11 5.60 -0.86
CA LYS A 363 0.27 4.42 -0.69
C LYS A 363 0.87 3.49 0.35
N ILE A 364 0.09 3.18 1.37
CA ILE A 364 0.42 2.15 2.37
C ILE A 364 -0.70 1.12 2.35
N THR A 365 -0.36 -0.14 2.15
CA THR A 365 -1.30 -1.25 2.15
C THR A 365 -0.80 -2.33 3.11
N ILE A 366 -1.62 -2.73 4.07
CA ILE A 366 -1.33 -3.90 4.91
C ILE A 366 -2.13 -5.06 4.31
N SER A 367 -1.42 -6.04 3.75
CA SER A 367 -2.01 -7.27 3.23
C SER A 367 -1.91 -8.37 4.27
N ILE A 368 -3.04 -9.02 4.54
CA ILE A 368 -3.17 -10.11 5.50
C ILE A 368 -3.68 -11.34 4.77
N SER A 369 -2.83 -12.36 4.66
CA SER A 369 -3.16 -13.60 3.96
C SER A 369 -3.53 -14.71 4.96
N LEU A 370 -4.63 -15.43 4.72
CA LEU A 370 -4.96 -16.63 5.49
C LEU A 370 -4.09 -17.81 5.10
N VAL A 371 -3.77 -18.66 6.07
CA VAL A 371 -3.16 -19.96 5.81
C VAL A 371 -4.22 -20.92 5.28
N PRO A 372 -4.05 -21.49 4.08
CA PRO A 372 -5.00 -22.44 3.51
C PRO A 372 -5.27 -23.63 4.44
N GLU A 373 -6.47 -24.23 4.34
CA GLU A 373 -6.82 -25.53 4.94
C GLU A 373 -6.77 -25.65 6.48
N THR A 374 -6.41 -24.60 7.20
CA THR A 374 -6.31 -24.63 8.67
C THR A 374 -7.65 -24.50 9.38
N HIS A 375 -8.64 -23.84 8.76
CA HIS A 375 -9.99 -23.56 9.30
C HIS A 375 -10.04 -22.96 10.71
N ARG A 376 -8.94 -22.34 11.18
CA ARG A 376 -8.78 -21.83 12.55
C ARG A 376 -8.60 -20.30 12.63
N GLY A 377 -8.57 -19.61 11.49
CA GLY A 377 -8.26 -18.18 11.44
C GLY A 377 -6.77 -17.86 11.63
N THR A 378 -5.90 -18.82 11.32
CA THR A 378 -4.44 -18.65 11.25
C THR A 378 -4.06 -17.85 10.02
N ILE A 379 -3.25 -16.81 10.20
CA ILE A 379 -2.74 -15.97 9.12
C ILE A 379 -1.25 -16.17 8.93
N TYR A 380 -0.75 -15.86 7.73
CA TYR A 380 0.66 -15.61 7.52
C TYR A 380 1.06 -14.25 8.14
N PRO A 381 2.37 -13.99 8.37
CA PRO A 381 2.82 -12.68 8.80
C PRO A 381 2.27 -11.58 7.89
N PRO A 382 1.61 -10.55 8.42
CA PRO A 382 1.10 -9.46 7.60
C PRO A 382 2.22 -8.82 6.79
N LEU A 383 1.94 -8.50 5.53
CA LEU A 383 2.87 -7.82 4.64
C LEU A 383 2.47 -6.35 4.53
N MET A 384 3.41 -5.43 4.76
CA MET A 384 3.20 -4.01 4.50
C MET A 384 3.77 -3.65 3.14
N ILE A 385 2.93 -3.17 2.23
CA ILE A 385 3.33 -2.71 0.90
C ILE A 385 3.31 -1.18 0.94
N ILE A 386 4.42 -0.56 0.54
CA ILE A 386 4.57 0.90 0.56
C ILE A 386 5.04 1.43 -0.80
N GLU A 387 4.39 2.50 -1.24
CA GLU A 387 4.76 3.29 -2.40
C GLU A 387 5.05 4.72 -1.93
N TYR A 388 6.16 5.25 -2.42
CA TYR A 388 6.58 6.62 -2.23
C TYR A 388 6.41 7.41 -3.52
N THR A 389 6.01 8.67 -3.38
CA THR A 389 5.95 9.65 -4.46
C THR A 389 6.95 10.77 -4.23
N ASP A 390 7.79 11.02 -5.24
CA ASP A 390 8.76 12.11 -5.29
C ASP A 390 8.10 13.36 -5.88
N VAL A 391 8.07 14.46 -5.14
CA VAL A 391 7.42 15.71 -5.55
C VAL A 391 8.44 16.83 -5.60
N GLN A 392 8.65 17.39 -6.80
CA GLN A 392 9.46 18.59 -6.97
C GLN A 392 8.69 19.82 -6.49
N ILE A 393 9.28 20.57 -5.56
CA ILE A 393 8.66 21.76 -4.99
C ILE A 393 8.87 22.95 -5.91
N GLN A 394 7.76 23.58 -6.29
CA GLN A 394 7.75 24.89 -6.96
C GLN A 394 7.00 25.90 -6.10
N ASN A 395 5.77 25.55 -5.70
CA ASN A 395 4.96 26.35 -4.78
C ASN A 395 4.24 25.42 -3.78
N PRO A 396 4.73 25.31 -2.53
CA PRO A 396 4.18 24.39 -1.52
C PRO A 396 2.69 24.58 -1.23
N ASP A 397 2.16 25.80 -1.37
CA ASP A 397 0.78 26.12 -0.97
C ASP A 397 -0.26 25.68 -2.00
N ASN A 398 0.13 25.59 -3.27
CA ASN A 398 -0.76 25.19 -4.36
C ASN A 398 -0.58 23.72 -4.79
N GLN A 399 0.41 23.01 -4.23
CA GLN A 399 0.70 21.62 -4.57
C GLN A 399 -0.01 20.67 -3.60
N ILE A 400 -0.73 19.71 -4.18
CA ILE A 400 -1.44 18.64 -3.46
C ILE A 400 -0.93 17.28 -3.93
N VAL A 401 -0.96 16.30 -3.03
CA VAL A 401 -0.54 14.92 -3.30
C VAL A 401 -1.63 13.96 -2.83
N PRO A 402 -2.08 13.03 -3.68
CA PRO A 402 -2.99 11.98 -3.26
C PRO A 402 -2.24 11.00 -2.36
N VAL A 403 -2.82 10.71 -1.20
CA VAL A 403 -2.31 9.69 -0.28
C VAL A 403 -3.41 8.69 0.06
N SER A 404 -3.01 7.44 0.28
CA SER A 404 -3.93 6.35 0.56
C SER A 404 -3.37 5.37 1.58
N PHE A 405 -4.26 4.90 2.45
CA PHE A 405 -3.97 3.84 3.40
C PHE A 405 -5.07 2.77 3.28
N SER A 406 -4.67 1.50 3.16
CA SER A 406 -5.63 0.40 3.08
C SER A 406 -5.18 -0.84 3.83
N VAL A 407 -6.14 -1.63 4.28
CA VAL A 407 -5.92 -2.96 4.86
C VAL A 407 -6.76 -3.96 4.08
N GLN A 408 -6.09 -4.95 3.50
CA GLN A 408 -6.66 -5.90 2.57
C GLN A 408 -6.44 -7.32 3.09
N TYR A 409 -7.41 -8.17 2.81
CA TYR A 409 -7.42 -9.56 3.24
C TYR A 409 -7.37 -10.44 2.00
N GLU A 410 -6.33 -11.27 1.90
CA GLU A 410 -6.05 -12.07 0.72
C GLU A 410 -6.24 -13.57 1.01
N ILE A 411 -6.74 -14.27 0.01
CA ILE A 411 -6.82 -15.73 -0.02
C ILE A 411 -6.35 -16.18 -1.39
N ASN A 412 -5.63 -17.30 -1.43
CA ASN A 412 -5.35 -17.96 -2.70
C ASN A 412 -6.66 -18.48 -3.31
N GLN A 413 -7.10 -17.88 -4.41
CA GLN A 413 -8.33 -18.25 -5.11
C GLN A 413 -8.11 -19.25 -6.25
N SER A 414 -6.89 -19.76 -6.46
CA SER A 414 -6.59 -20.71 -7.54
C SER A 414 -7.57 -21.88 -7.59
N ASP A 415 -7.86 -22.45 -6.43
CA ASP A 415 -8.69 -23.65 -6.33
C ASP A 415 -10.15 -23.32 -6.63
N PHE A 416 -10.58 -22.13 -6.25
CA PHE A 416 -11.94 -21.64 -6.52
C PHE A 416 -12.17 -21.36 -8.00
N LEU A 417 -11.17 -20.78 -8.69
CA LEU A 417 -11.21 -20.56 -10.13
C LEU A 417 -11.27 -21.89 -10.89
N ILE A 418 -10.43 -22.87 -10.52
CA ILE A 418 -10.45 -24.21 -11.10
C ILE A 418 -11.83 -24.87 -10.93
N GLN A 419 -12.42 -24.78 -9.74
CA GLN A 419 -13.76 -25.33 -9.49
C GLN A 419 -14.84 -24.65 -10.33
N THR A 420 -14.74 -23.33 -10.52
CA THR A 420 -15.66 -22.56 -11.36
C THR A 420 -15.54 -22.94 -12.84
N ASP A 421 -14.32 -23.07 -13.34
CA ASP A 421 -14.05 -23.49 -14.72
C ASP A 421 -14.54 -24.91 -15.00
N VAL A 422 -14.32 -25.83 -14.06
CA VAL A 422 -14.85 -27.20 -14.15
C VAL A 422 -16.39 -27.19 -14.19
N ALA A 423 -17.05 -26.41 -13.34
CA ALA A 423 -18.50 -26.30 -13.32
C ALA A 423 -19.06 -25.73 -14.64
N LEU A 424 -18.43 -24.67 -15.18
CA LEU A 424 -18.79 -24.08 -16.47
C LEU A 424 -18.56 -25.05 -17.63
N GLY A 425 -17.46 -25.81 -17.62
CA GLY A 425 -17.16 -26.81 -18.64
C GLY A 425 -18.19 -27.94 -18.68
N VAL A 426 -18.51 -28.53 -17.51
CA VAL A 426 -19.47 -29.63 -17.41
C VAL A 426 -20.88 -29.18 -17.76
N LEU A 427 -21.37 -28.08 -17.17
CA LEU A 427 -22.72 -27.57 -17.43
C LEU A 427 -22.85 -26.98 -18.84
N GLY A 428 -21.78 -26.40 -19.39
CA GLY A 428 -21.70 -25.96 -20.78
C GLY A 428 -21.84 -27.12 -21.77
N GLY A 429 -21.17 -28.25 -21.51
CA GLY A 429 -21.34 -29.47 -22.30
C GLY A 429 -22.78 -29.99 -22.28
N LEU A 430 -23.41 -30.03 -21.09
CA LEU A 430 -24.82 -30.37 -20.95
C LEU A 430 -25.75 -29.36 -21.66
N ALA A 431 -25.37 -28.07 -21.69
CA ALA A 431 -26.12 -27.04 -22.39
C ALA A 431 -26.15 -27.26 -23.91
N VAL A 432 -25.05 -27.75 -24.50
CA VAL A 432 -25.00 -28.13 -25.93
C VAL A 432 -25.96 -29.28 -26.22
N LEU A 433 -25.93 -30.35 -25.41
CA LEU A 433 -26.84 -31.48 -25.59
C LEU A 433 -28.31 -31.05 -25.45
N TRP A 434 -28.61 -30.19 -24.48
CA TRP A 434 -29.95 -29.67 -24.25
C TRP A 434 -30.42 -28.73 -25.37
N SER A 435 -29.53 -27.90 -25.92
CA SER A 435 -29.87 -27.04 -27.06
C SER A 435 -30.09 -27.86 -28.33
N LEU A 436 -29.31 -28.92 -28.58
CA LEU A 436 -29.55 -29.86 -29.68
C LEU A 436 -30.93 -30.50 -29.58
N LEU A 437 -31.31 -31.00 -28.40
CA LEU A 437 -32.64 -31.58 -28.18
C LEU A 437 -33.77 -30.56 -28.43
N LYS A 438 -33.61 -29.32 -27.97
CA LYS A 438 -34.58 -28.24 -28.24
C LYS A 438 -34.69 -27.90 -29.72
N THR A 439 -33.57 -27.83 -30.43
CA THR A 439 -33.54 -27.56 -31.87
C THR A 439 -34.18 -28.70 -32.64
N ALA A 440 -33.89 -29.95 -32.30
CA ALA A 440 -34.52 -31.13 -32.91
C ALA A 440 -36.06 -31.12 -32.72
N ALA A 441 -36.52 -30.81 -31.50
CA ALA A 441 -37.94 -30.69 -31.20
C ALA A 441 -38.62 -29.51 -31.92
N TRP A 442 -37.90 -28.41 -32.14
CA TRP A 442 -38.39 -27.29 -32.96
C TRP A 442 -38.45 -27.65 -34.44
N LYS A 443 -37.40 -28.26 -34.99
CA LYS A 443 -37.35 -28.67 -36.40
C LYS A 443 -38.43 -29.70 -36.73
N ARG A 444 -38.68 -30.65 -35.82
CA ARG A 444 -39.79 -31.62 -35.94
C ARG A 444 -41.16 -30.96 -36.03
N ARG A 445 -41.38 -29.83 -35.34
CA ARG A 445 -42.64 -29.06 -35.39
C ARG A 445 -42.83 -28.31 -36.71
N ILE A 446 -41.74 -27.91 -37.36
CA ILE A 446 -41.78 -27.25 -38.67
C ILE A 446 -41.96 -28.26 -39.82
N GLY A 447 -41.66 -29.55 -39.59
CA GLY A 447 -41.84 -30.60 -40.58
C GLY A 447 -40.81 -30.60 -41.71
N SER A 448 -39.71 -29.84 -41.57
CA SER A 448 -38.62 -29.79 -42.56
C SER A 448 -37.55 -30.86 -42.27
N GLN A 449 -37.13 -31.60 -43.30
CA GLN A 449 -36.17 -32.71 -43.19
C GLN A 449 -34.69 -32.30 -43.36
N MET A 450 -34.41 -31.14 -43.97
CA MET A 450 -33.04 -30.70 -44.28
C MET A 450 -32.46 -29.78 -43.20
N ILE A 451 -31.17 -29.90 -42.91
CA ILE A 451 -30.46 -28.99 -42.01
C ILE A 451 -30.08 -27.73 -42.79
N ASP A 452 -30.97 -26.74 -42.79
CA ASP A 452 -30.74 -25.45 -43.45
C ASP A 452 -29.98 -24.48 -42.52
N LEU A 453 -29.40 -23.41 -43.10
CA LEU A 453 -28.74 -22.33 -42.34
C LEU A 453 -29.64 -21.76 -41.23
N GLN A 454 -30.94 -21.67 -41.47
CA GLN A 454 -31.93 -21.26 -40.48
C GLN A 454 -31.93 -22.16 -39.23
N THR A 455 -31.72 -23.46 -39.41
CA THR A 455 -31.63 -24.44 -38.30
C THR A 455 -30.38 -24.20 -37.46
N VAL A 456 -29.26 -23.84 -38.11
CA VAL A 456 -28.00 -23.51 -37.43
C VAL A 456 -28.14 -22.23 -36.62
N ILE A 457 -28.74 -21.18 -37.19
CA ILE A 457 -29.01 -19.92 -36.48
C ILE A 457 -29.93 -20.17 -35.28
N GLN A 458 -31.00 -20.94 -35.47
CA GLN A 458 -31.91 -21.30 -34.39
C GLN A 458 -31.20 -22.06 -33.27
N PHE A 459 -30.31 -23.00 -33.61
CA PHE A 459 -29.49 -23.71 -32.64
C PHE A 459 -28.60 -22.76 -31.85
N LEU A 460 -27.88 -21.85 -32.51
CA LEU A 460 -26.99 -20.89 -31.84
C LEU A 460 -27.73 -19.99 -30.86
N ILE A 461 -28.94 -19.52 -31.23
CA ILE A 461 -29.77 -18.67 -30.35
C ILE A 461 -30.33 -19.47 -29.18
N LEU A 462 -30.80 -20.70 -29.42
CA LEU A 462 -31.26 -21.59 -28.35
C LEU A 462 -30.12 -21.96 -27.41
N TYR A 463 -28.93 -22.22 -27.95
CA TYR A 463 -27.72 -22.49 -27.20
C TYR A 463 -27.29 -21.29 -26.37
N ALA A 464 -27.23 -20.08 -26.94
CA ALA A 464 -26.96 -18.84 -26.21
C ALA A 464 -27.89 -18.70 -25.00
N GLY A 465 -29.18 -18.96 -25.17
CA GLY A 465 -30.14 -18.89 -24.08
C GLY A 465 -30.03 -19.97 -23.01
N VAL A 466 -29.57 -21.18 -23.36
CA VAL A 466 -29.29 -22.24 -22.36
C VAL A 466 -27.97 -21.94 -21.64
N LEU A 467 -26.94 -21.52 -22.37
CA LEU A 467 -25.65 -21.12 -21.83
C LEU A 467 -25.78 -19.92 -20.87
N ALA A 468 -26.65 -18.96 -21.19
CA ALA A 468 -27.00 -17.87 -20.29
C ALA A 468 -27.52 -18.37 -18.94
N ASN A 469 -28.40 -19.38 -18.95
CA ASN A 469 -28.91 -19.97 -17.71
C ASN A 469 -27.81 -20.70 -16.93
N VAL A 470 -26.84 -21.32 -17.61
CA VAL A 470 -25.68 -21.95 -16.97
C VAL A 470 -24.81 -20.91 -16.27
N PHE A 471 -24.42 -19.84 -16.97
CA PHE A 471 -23.65 -18.75 -16.35
C PHE A 471 -24.39 -18.17 -15.14
N PHE A 472 -25.69 -17.93 -15.25
CA PHE A 472 -26.50 -17.46 -14.13
C PHE A 472 -26.54 -18.46 -12.95
N ALA A 473 -26.77 -19.74 -13.21
CA ALA A 473 -26.84 -20.75 -12.15
C ALA A 473 -25.50 -20.91 -11.41
N VAL A 474 -24.38 -20.91 -12.15
CA VAL A 474 -23.04 -21.02 -11.56
C VAL A 474 -22.72 -19.78 -10.73
N THR A 475 -22.92 -18.57 -11.27
CA THR A 475 -22.67 -17.31 -10.54
C THR A 475 -23.55 -17.15 -9.30
N VAL A 476 -24.83 -17.47 -9.37
CA VAL A 476 -25.72 -17.45 -8.20
C VAL A 476 -25.31 -18.51 -7.18
N GLY A 477 -24.95 -19.72 -7.62
CA GLY A 477 -24.48 -20.78 -6.74
C GLY A 477 -23.21 -20.39 -5.98
N ILE A 478 -22.25 -19.80 -6.69
CA ILE A 478 -21.02 -19.22 -6.13
C ILE A 478 -21.34 -18.12 -5.12
N GLY A 479 -22.18 -17.15 -5.49
CA GLY A 479 -22.52 -16.03 -4.59
C GLY A 479 -23.22 -16.53 -3.32
N PHE A 480 -24.10 -17.52 -3.45
CA PHE A 480 -24.78 -18.13 -2.31
C PHE A 480 -23.83 -18.94 -1.42
N TYR A 481 -22.90 -19.69 -2.01
CA TYR A 481 -21.84 -20.39 -1.29
C TYR A 481 -21.01 -19.42 -0.44
N TRP A 482 -20.56 -18.32 -1.06
CA TRP A 482 -19.80 -17.27 -0.40
C TRP A 482 -20.59 -16.61 0.73
N LEU A 483 -21.85 -16.24 0.49
CA LEU A 483 -22.70 -15.61 1.49
C LEU A 483 -22.91 -16.51 2.71
N LEU A 484 -23.24 -17.78 2.49
CA LEU A 484 -23.49 -18.74 3.57
C LEU A 484 -22.24 -18.99 4.40
N LEU A 485 -21.09 -19.25 3.76
CA LEU A 485 -19.87 -19.53 4.49
C LEU A 485 -19.34 -18.30 5.22
N PHE A 486 -19.31 -17.14 4.57
CA PHE A 486 -18.84 -15.92 5.21
C PHE A 486 -19.68 -15.54 6.43
N LYS A 487 -21.02 -15.62 6.34
CA LYS A 487 -21.91 -15.32 7.48
C LYS A 487 -21.95 -16.42 8.53
N GLY A 488 -21.78 -17.68 8.12
CA GLY A 488 -21.89 -18.88 8.95
C GLY A 488 -20.63 -19.28 9.70
N GLN A 489 -19.50 -18.60 9.49
CA GLN A 489 -18.22 -18.94 10.11
C GLN A 489 -18.15 -18.64 11.61
N LYS A 490 -17.70 -19.63 12.39
CA LYS A 490 -17.27 -19.48 13.79
C LYS A 490 -15.78 -19.14 13.91
N HIS A 491 -14.97 -19.83 13.10
CA HIS A 491 -13.56 -19.53 12.88
C HIS A 491 -13.38 -19.07 11.44
N VAL A 492 -12.42 -18.18 11.22
CA VAL A 492 -12.23 -17.56 9.92
C VAL A 492 -11.56 -18.56 8.99
N SER A 493 -12.28 -18.93 7.94
CA SER A 493 -11.79 -19.85 6.90
C SER A 493 -11.92 -19.25 5.50
N LEU A 494 -12.66 -18.15 5.34
CA LEU A 494 -12.91 -17.53 4.05
C LEU A 494 -13.09 -16.00 4.21
N PHE A 495 -12.45 -15.23 3.33
CA PHE A 495 -12.50 -13.77 3.21
C PHE A 495 -13.11 -13.43 1.87
N LEU A 496 -13.94 -12.39 1.82
CA LEU A 496 -14.56 -11.96 0.57
C LEU A 496 -13.51 -11.67 -0.52
N PRO A 497 -13.82 -11.97 -1.79
CA PRO A 497 -12.91 -11.73 -2.91
C PRO A 497 -12.56 -10.25 -3.03
N LEU A 498 -11.35 -9.97 -3.54
CA LEU A 498 -10.89 -8.60 -3.78
C LEU A 498 -11.59 -8.02 -5.01
N PRO A 499 -11.61 -6.68 -5.18
CA PRO A 499 -12.19 -6.05 -6.36
C PRO A 499 -11.60 -6.50 -7.70
N ALA A 500 -10.36 -7.02 -7.69
CA ALA A 500 -9.74 -7.59 -8.88
C ALA A 500 -10.45 -8.89 -9.31
N ASP A 501 -10.78 -9.76 -8.35
CA ASP A 501 -11.44 -11.05 -8.58
C ASP A 501 -12.93 -10.89 -8.85
N GLU A 502 -13.54 -9.81 -8.34
CA GLU A 502 -14.92 -9.43 -8.66
C GLU A 502 -15.12 -9.22 -10.18
N LYS A 503 -14.07 -8.86 -10.93
CA LYS A 503 -14.16 -8.63 -12.39
C LYS A 503 -14.58 -9.89 -13.15
N ASP A 504 -14.07 -11.06 -12.77
CA ASP A 504 -14.44 -12.32 -13.43
C ASP A 504 -15.90 -12.66 -13.13
N PHE A 505 -16.32 -12.46 -11.88
CA PHE A 505 -17.72 -12.60 -11.47
C PHE A 505 -18.65 -11.66 -12.26
N ILE A 506 -18.30 -10.37 -12.39
CA ILE A 506 -19.04 -9.37 -13.18
C ILE A 506 -19.09 -9.79 -14.65
N THR A 507 -18.00 -10.32 -15.19
CA THR A 507 -17.91 -10.78 -16.58
C THR A 507 -18.88 -11.93 -16.83
N TYR A 508 -18.95 -12.94 -15.96
CA TYR A 508 -19.90 -14.05 -16.11
C TYR A 508 -21.36 -13.60 -16.03
N VAL A 509 -21.69 -12.69 -15.10
CA VAL A 509 -23.04 -12.11 -15.00
C VAL A 509 -23.39 -11.30 -16.25
N SER A 510 -22.43 -10.54 -16.77
CA SER A 510 -22.60 -9.77 -18.01
C SER A 510 -22.85 -10.68 -19.22
N CYS A 511 -22.08 -11.77 -19.36
CA CYS A 511 -22.30 -12.79 -20.38
C CYS A 511 -23.68 -13.47 -20.25
N ALA A 512 -24.10 -13.80 -19.03
CA ALA A 512 -25.43 -14.37 -18.80
C ALA A 512 -26.53 -13.42 -19.29
N PHE A 513 -26.42 -12.13 -18.98
CA PHE A 513 -27.39 -11.12 -19.37
C PHE A 513 -27.44 -10.93 -20.90
N THR A 514 -26.30 -10.73 -21.55
CA THR A 514 -26.25 -10.45 -23.00
C THR A 514 -26.78 -11.62 -23.83
N LEU A 515 -26.37 -12.85 -23.49
CA LEU A 515 -26.86 -14.05 -24.18
C LEU A 515 -28.36 -14.28 -23.94
N LYS A 516 -28.87 -13.96 -22.74
CA LYS A 516 -30.29 -14.08 -22.45
C LYS A 516 -31.11 -13.04 -23.19
N ALA A 517 -30.61 -11.81 -23.28
CA ALA A 517 -31.23 -10.72 -24.03
C ALA A 517 -31.33 -11.09 -25.53
N LEU A 518 -30.28 -11.68 -26.11
CA LEU A 518 -30.29 -12.17 -27.49
C LEU A 518 -31.42 -13.21 -27.71
N GLN A 519 -31.53 -14.21 -26.82
CA GLN A 519 -32.61 -15.21 -26.90
C GLN A 519 -33.99 -14.55 -26.77
N PHE A 520 -34.15 -13.61 -25.84
CA PHE A 520 -35.40 -12.91 -25.62
C PHE A 520 -35.83 -12.08 -26.85
N LEU A 521 -34.91 -11.32 -27.43
CA LEU A 521 -35.15 -10.54 -28.65
C LEU A 521 -35.56 -11.42 -29.82
N HIS A 522 -34.93 -12.60 -29.97
CA HIS A 522 -35.33 -13.55 -31.00
C HIS A 522 -36.75 -14.10 -30.77
N ILE A 523 -37.10 -14.43 -29.52
CA ILE A 523 -38.47 -14.87 -29.18
C ILE A 523 -39.47 -13.75 -29.48
N LEU A 524 -39.16 -12.51 -29.11
CA LEU A 524 -39.99 -11.35 -29.38
C LEU A 524 -40.19 -11.14 -30.89
N PHE A 525 -39.11 -11.16 -31.67
CA PHE A 525 -39.18 -11.04 -33.13
C PHE A 525 -39.99 -12.18 -33.75
N SER A 526 -39.80 -13.41 -33.27
CA SER A 526 -40.59 -14.56 -33.72
C SER A 526 -42.06 -14.45 -33.34
N GLN A 527 -42.42 -13.78 -32.25
CA GLN A 527 -43.82 -13.55 -31.87
C GLN A 527 -44.46 -12.44 -32.70
N LEU A 528 -43.71 -11.38 -33.00
CA LEU A 528 -44.17 -10.25 -33.81
C LEU A 528 -44.32 -10.59 -35.31
N SER A 529 -43.63 -11.63 -35.79
CA SER A 529 -43.66 -12.04 -37.20
C SER A 529 -44.72 -13.10 -37.53
N ILE A 530 -45.54 -13.53 -36.57
CA ILE A 530 -46.61 -14.51 -36.82
C ILE A 530 -47.86 -13.79 -37.30
N HIS A 531 -48.27 -14.09 -38.54
CA HIS A 531 -49.59 -13.74 -39.05
C HIS A 531 -50.59 -14.83 -38.68
N ILE A 532 -51.63 -14.47 -37.93
CA ILE A 532 -52.66 -15.40 -37.46
C ILE A 532 -53.91 -15.14 -38.28
N PHE A 533 -54.44 -16.18 -38.90
CA PHE A 533 -55.72 -16.14 -39.61
C PHE A 533 -56.70 -17.07 -38.90
N PHE A 534 -57.80 -16.50 -38.41
CA PHE A 534 -58.88 -17.28 -37.81
C PHE A 534 -59.87 -17.71 -38.88
N ILE A 535 -60.17 -19.00 -38.94
CA ILE A 535 -61.21 -19.54 -39.82
C ILE A 535 -62.40 -19.93 -38.96
N ASP A 536 -63.49 -19.17 -39.12
CA ASP A 536 -64.80 -19.53 -38.60
C ASP A 536 -65.53 -20.38 -39.65
N TRP A 537 -65.73 -21.67 -39.35
CA TRP A 537 -66.38 -22.62 -40.25
C TRP A 537 -67.92 -22.63 -40.14
N GLU A 538 -68.51 -21.77 -39.30
CA GLU A 538 -69.97 -21.73 -39.15
C GLU A 538 -70.63 -20.94 -40.29
N ARG A 539 -71.62 -21.54 -40.95
CA ARG A 539 -72.33 -20.91 -42.07
C ARG A 539 -73.31 -19.85 -41.57
N PRO A 540 -73.40 -18.67 -42.23
CA PRO A 540 -74.43 -17.69 -41.90
C PRO A 540 -75.82 -18.33 -42.06
N LYS A 541 -76.66 -18.23 -41.03
CA LYS A 541 -78.03 -18.74 -41.07
C LYS A 541 -78.85 -17.88 -42.03
N SER A 542 -79.00 -18.31 -43.29
CA SER A 542 -79.94 -17.73 -44.23
C SER A 542 -81.36 -18.15 -43.85
N LYS A 543 -82.09 -17.29 -43.14
CA LYS A 543 -83.55 -17.35 -43.21
C LYS A 543 -83.99 -16.43 -44.35
N PRO A 544 -84.51 -16.95 -45.48
CA PRO A 544 -85.21 -16.10 -46.43
C PRO A 544 -86.49 -15.63 -45.74
N LEU A 545 -86.58 -14.35 -45.38
CA LEU A 545 -87.88 -13.72 -45.19
C LEU A 545 -88.54 -13.66 -46.57
N LYS A 546 -89.66 -14.37 -46.74
CA LYS A 546 -90.57 -14.13 -47.85
C LYS A 546 -91.09 -12.70 -47.71
N SER A 547 -90.52 -11.77 -48.47
CA SER A 547 -91.17 -10.49 -48.78
C SER A 547 -91.90 -10.69 -50.11
N GLU A 548 -93.23 -10.62 -50.09
CA GLU A 548 -93.99 -10.36 -51.31
C GLU A 548 -93.50 -9.01 -51.87
N GLY A 549 -92.90 -9.04 -53.06
CA GLY A 549 -92.38 -7.85 -53.73
C GLY A 549 -90.85 -7.78 -53.85
N GLY A 550 -90.29 -8.50 -54.82
CA GLY A 550 -89.24 -8.00 -55.72
C GLY A 550 -87.87 -7.55 -55.19
N GLY A 551 -87.46 -7.84 -53.95
CA GLY A 551 -86.15 -7.46 -53.42
C GLY A 551 -85.20 -8.65 -53.22
N LYS A 552 -83.98 -8.60 -53.79
CA LYS A 552 -82.91 -9.59 -53.56
C LYS A 552 -82.71 -9.84 -52.05
N GLY A 553 -82.82 -11.11 -51.63
CA GLY A 553 -82.63 -11.51 -50.23
C GLY A 553 -81.25 -11.12 -49.71
N GLY A 554 -81.21 -10.19 -48.76
CA GLY A 554 -79.97 -9.77 -48.09
C GLY A 554 -79.46 -10.87 -47.17
N VAL A 555 -78.19 -11.25 -47.34
CA VAL A 555 -77.47 -12.09 -46.39
C VAL A 555 -77.29 -11.30 -45.10
N PHE A 556 -77.78 -11.81 -43.96
CA PHE A 556 -77.48 -11.19 -42.67
C PHE A 556 -75.98 -11.31 -42.38
N PRO A 557 -75.26 -10.21 -42.08
CA PRO A 557 -73.84 -10.26 -41.77
C PRO A 557 -73.62 -11.06 -40.48
N VAL A 558 -72.55 -11.86 -40.47
CA VAL A 558 -72.14 -12.62 -39.28
C VAL A 558 -71.77 -11.65 -38.16
N SER A 559 -72.23 -11.91 -36.93
CA SER A 559 -72.02 -11.04 -35.78
C SER A 559 -70.54 -10.90 -35.41
N ILE A 560 -70.07 -9.66 -35.25
CA ILE A 560 -68.71 -9.29 -34.84
C ILE A 560 -68.29 -9.95 -33.51
N TRP A 561 -69.24 -10.24 -32.63
CA TRP A 561 -69.01 -10.89 -31.33
C TRP A 561 -68.36 -12.27 -31.46
N ARG A 562 -68.63 -12.99 -32.56
CA ARG A 562 -68.01 -14.31 -32.82
C ARG A 562 -66.51 -14.19 -33.06
N THR A 563 -66.09 -13.15 -33.80
CA THR A 563 -64.68 -12.82 -33.97
C THR A 563 -64.02 -12.42 -32.65
N PHE A 564 -64.73 -11.66 -31.79
CA PHE A 564 -64.23 -11.31 -30.46
C PHE A 564 -64.09 -12.53 -29.54
N PHE A 565 -65.01 -13.50 -29.57
CA PHE A 565 -64.88 -14.73 -28.79
C PHE A 565 -63.68 -15.58 -29.24
N ILE A 566 -63.49 -15.75 -30.54
CA ILE A 566 -62.33 -16.49 -31.07
C ILE A 566 -61.01 -15.78 -30.71
N ALA A 567 -60.98 -14.44 -30.80
CA ALA A 567 -59.83 -13.66 -30.38
C ALA A 567 -59.56 -13.75 -28.87
N ASN A 568 -60.61 -13.81 -28.04
CA ASN A 568 -60.48 -13.98 -26.59
C ASN A 568 -59.95 -15.37 -26.22
N GLU A 569 -60.50 -16.44 -26.81
CA GLU A 569 -60.00 -17.81 -26.62
C GLU A 569 -58.55 -17.96 -27.07
N TRP A 570 -58.19 -17.35 -28.19
CA TRP A 570 -56.80 -17.32 -28.64
C TRP A 570 -55.89 -16.59 -27.65
N ASN A 571 -56.32 -15.45 -27.11
CA ASN A 571 -55.58 -14.72 -26.07
C ASN A 571 -55.43 -15.57 -24.80
N GLU A 572 -56.48 -16.29 -24.39
CA GLU A 572 -56.42 -17.24 -23.27
C GLU A 572 -55.42 -18.38 -23.53
N ILE A 573 -55.43 -18.96 -24.73
CA ILE A 573 -54.48 -20.01 -25.15
C ILE A 573 -53.03 -19.49 -25.19
N GLN A 574 -52.81 -18.24 -25.59
CA GLN A 574 -51.49 -17.58 -25.50
C GLN A 574 -51.02 -17.40 -24.05
N THR A 575 -51.95 -17.32 -23.10
CA THR A 575 -51.66 -17.20 -21.67
C THR A 575 -51.60 -18.52 -20.90
N VAL A 576 -51.65 -19.69 -21.55
CA VAL A 576 -51.28 -20.97 -20.93
C VAL A 576 -49.78 -20.98 -20.64
N ARG A 577 -49.41 -20.28 -19.57
CA ARG A 577 -48.04 -20.06 -19.16
C ARG A 577 -47.51 -21.38 -18.59
N ARG A 578 -46.35 -21.81 -19.09
CA ARG A 578 -45.57 -22.91 -18.48
C ARG A 578 -45.16 -22.63 -17.02
N ILE A 579 -45.28 -21.37 -16.57
CA ILE A 579 -44.85 -20.91 -15.26
C ILE A 579 -46.05 -20.28 -14.54
N ASN A 580 -46.25 -20.69 -13.30
CA ASN A 580 -47.29 -20.15 -12.43
C ASN A 580 -46.99 -18.66 -12.12
N PRO A 581 -47.88 -17.72 -12.46
CA PRO A 581 -47.66 -16.29 -12.22
C PRO A 581 -47.51 -15.96 -10.72
N LEU A 582 -48.16 -16.71 -9.84
CA LEU A 582 -48.04 -16.55 -8.39
C LEU A 582 -46.62 -16.91 -7.92
N PHE A 583 -46.06 -18.00 -8.43
CA PHE A 583 -44.68 -18.39 -8.16
C PHE A 583 -43.69 -17.32 -8.65
N GLN A 584 -43.92 -16.77 -9.85
CA GLN A 584 -43.07 -15.72 -10.43
C GLN A 584 -43.12 -14.42 -9.61
N VAL A 585 -44.31 -14.00 -9.14
CA VAL A 585 -44.47 -12.81 -8.30
C VAL A 585 -43.80 -12.99 -6.93
N VAL A 586 -43.94 -14.16 -6.30
CA VAL A 586 -43.25 -14.48 -5.04
C VAL A 586 -41.73 -14.41 -5.21
N LEU A 587 -41.21 -14.96 -6.30
CA LEU A 587 -39.77 -14.93 -6.62
C LEU A 587 -39.30 -13.49 -6.84
N VAL A 588 -40.05 -12.69 -7.61
CA VAL A 588 -39.74 -11.27 -7.84
C VAL A 588 -39.78 -10.46 -6.54
N LEU A 589 -40.76 -10.69 -5.66
CA LEU A 589 -40.84 -10.06 -4.34
C LEU A 589 -39.68 -10.48 -3.43
N PHE A 590 -39.21 -11.73 -3.53
CA PHE A 590 -38.05 -12.21 -2.77
C PHE A 590 -36.74 -11.55 -3.23
N PHE A 591 -36.56 -11.29 -4.53
CA PHE A 591 -35.37 -10.65 -5.09
C PHE A 591 -35.43 -9.12 -5.14
N LEU A 592 -36.62 -8.52 -5.01
CA LEU A 592 -36.76 -7.07 -4.86
C LEU A 592 -36.20 -6.69 -3.49
N LYS A 593 -35.05 -6.01 -3.53
CA LYS A 593 -34.41 -5.37 -2.39
C LYS A 593 -35.40 -4.40 -1.73
N VAL A 594 -36.03 -4.83 -0.64
CA VAL A 594 -36.69 -3.93 0.29
C VAL A 594 -35.58 -3.32 1.14
N THR A 595 -35.13 -2.13 0.76
CA THR A 595 -34.36 -1.28 1.68
C THR A 595 -35.31 -0.82 2.79
N PRO A 596 -35.00 -1.07 4.07
CA PRO A 596 -35.67 -0.36 5.16
C PRO A 596 -35.38 1.14 5.10
#